data_AF-A0A3B0Y6T2-F1
#
_entry.id   AF-A0A3B0Y6T2-F1
#
_cell.length_a   1.000
_cell.length_b   1.000
_cell.length_c   1.000
_cell.angle_alpha   90.00
_cell.angle_beta   90.00
_cell.angle_gamma   90.00
#
_symmetry.space_group_name_H-M   'P 1'
#
loop_
_entity.id
_entity.type
_entity.pdbx_description
1 polymer ?
#
loop_
_entity_poly.entity_id
_entity_poly.type
_entity_poly.pdbx_seq_one_letter_code
_entity_poly.pdbx_strand_id
1 'polypeptide(L)'
;MYKSNYKNVPHLALISLVVALAGCQETPAGDTGLSTNEECSSTSGPECLSVAKSDACIDADGDGYGLSCASGPDCDDTNSNIWENCAISGPGEFVFGRSTYSIQENQSTLEVEVNRVQGTTGAVSVTYTTDRLGQGINPFAQDNDFSQPGDYDGIFNTLNFAHGEASQTFTVTIYNDLDDEGDETFGLKLLDPSGGAQLGAGSAASATVTIVDDDNNTPVIPRPDEGGPLSITSTSGTLTRGRTLIINGSGFGIKSPAAPLAWETFDNGVNGTRLSTDPDWPAYRQGGGRYSNVSPHSGGLSAYNRVEYDATSSAASSPFGFATNNYFFPKSNEIYYSYVYRHEGTSVGPAVQKLGRINSTGNLYNGLGVLALSDSYVLYQPGNNIAYPADDNGSGRFFDAALLGRNTWTRHQLYGRLSQPAGAKNGLIQVSVGERLKTFANIVTRDQGETFQYNSVILGLMFANTNWEAGAVHDMYIDDVYIDNTLARVELCEGSTWATRGVCNPQPPTKWSNSSVQVSVNSGEWSAGTSAYLYVVN
;
A
#
# COMPACT_ATOMS: atom_id res chain seq x y z
N MET A 1 3.63 -14.06 9.88
CA MET A 1 3.96 -14.21 8.45
C MET A 1 3.03 -13.27 7.71
N TYR A 2 3.56 -12.30 6.96
CA TYR A 2 2.77 -11.40 6.13
C TYR A 2 3.24 -11.59 4.68
N LYS A 3 2.28 -11.79 3.77
CA LYS A 3 2.47 -11.64 2.32
C LYS A 3 1.82 -10.32 1.95
N SER A 4 2.47 -9.51 1.10
CA SER A 4 1.85 -8.36 0.45
C SER A 4 1.89 -8.55 -1.07
N ASN A 5 0.71 -8.55 -1.69
CA ASN A 5 0.55 -8.74 -3.14
C ASN A 5 0.67 -7.40 -3.88
N TYR A 6 1.89 -6.92 -4.12
CA TYR A 6 2.09 -5.78 -5.02
C TYR A 6 2.27 -6.24 -6.48
N LYS A 7 1.17 -6.61 -7.16
CA LYS A 7 1.15 -7.03 -8.58
C LYS A 7 0.78 -5.91 -9.59
N ASN A 8 1.42 -4.75 -9.47
CA ASN A 8 1.66 -3.91 -10.65
C ASN A 8 3.17 -3.76 -10.84
N VAL A 9 3.79 -4.91 -11.10
CA VAL A 9 5.21 -5.04 -11.40
C VAL A 9 5.38 -4.72 -12.89
N PRO A 10 6.09 -3.64 -13.28
CA PRO A 10 6.54 -3.48 -14.67
C PRO A 10 7.41 -4.70 -15.06
N HIS A 11 7.77 -4.90 -16.33
CA HIS A 11 8.63 -6.05 -16.61
C HIS A 11 10.01 -5.84 -15.97
N LEU A 12 10.44 -6.82 -15.16
CA LEU A 12 11.67 -6.74 -14.38
C LEU A 12 12.59 -7.92 -14.61
N ALA A 13 13.86 -7.59 -14.72
CA ALA A 13 14.95 -8.54 -14.56
C ALA A 13 15.89 -8.07 -13.44
N LEU A 14 16.47 -9.02 -12.72
CA LEU A 14 17.22 -8.80 -11.48
C LEU A 14 18.62 -9.40 -11.53
N ILE A 15 19.60 -8.69 -10.98
CA ILE A 15 20.90 -9.28 -10.59
C ILE A 15 21.44 -8.59 -9.32
N SER A 16 22.10 -9.36 -8.45
CA SER A 16 22.75 -8.84 -7.23
C SER A 16 24.12 -8.25 -7.55
N LEU A 17 24.44 -7.12 -6.92
CA LEU A 17 25.68 -6.36 -7.14
C LEU A 17 26.25 -5.82 -5.80
N VAL A 18 27.56 -5.59 -5.77
CA VAL A 18 28.26 -5.00 -4.61
C VAL A 18 28.87 -3.66 -5.03
N VAL A 19 28.53 -2.58 -4.30
CA VAL A 19 29.04 -1.23 -4.57
C VAL A 19 30.49 -1.11 -4.11
N ALA A 20 31.43 -1.20 -5.04
CA ALA A 20 32.87 -1.16 -4.78
C ALA A 20 33.51 0.21 -5.11
N LEU A 21 34.37 0.69 -4.21
CA LEU A 21 35.34 1.75 -4.48
C LEU A 21 36.67 1.15 -4.96
N ALA A 22 37.39 1.86 -5.82
CA ALA A 22 38.75 1.50 -6.19
C ALA A 22 39.75 1.91 -5.08
N GLY A 23 40.27 0.94 -4.33
CA GLY A 23 41.30 1.11 -3.30
C GLY A 23 42.03 -0.22 -3.04
N CYS A 24 43.32 -0.15 -2.71
CA CYS A 24 44.25 -1.29 -2.77
C CYS A 24 43.93 -2.50 -1.88
N GLN A 25 44.43 -3.67 -2.29
CA GLN A 25 44.50 -4.88 -1.45
C GLN A 25 45.41 -4.68 -0.23
N GLU A 26 45.12 -5.38 0.87
CA GLU A 26 45.98 -6.46 1.39
C GLU A 26 45.12 -7.55 2.05
N THR A 27 45.62 -8.78 2.07
CA THR A 27 45.21 -9.85 3.00
C THR A 27 46.38 -10.13 3.94
N PRO A 28 46.10 -10.60 5.17
CA PRO A 28 46.58 -11.95 5.49
C PRO A 28 45.54 -12.81 6.25
N ALA A 29 45.92 -14.08 6.46
CA ALA A 29 45.06 -15.19 6.86
C ALA A 29 45.19 -15.60 8.35
N GLY A 30 44.33 -16.56 8.77
CA GLY A 30 44.49 -17.37 9.99
C GLY A 30 43.66 -16.85 11.18
N ASP A 31 43.06 -17.70 12.01
CA ASP A 31 43.51 -19.03 12.42
C ASP A 31 42.34 -20.00 12.77
N THR A 32 42.67 -21.12 13.39
CA THR A 32 41.88 -22.36 13.56
C THR A 32 41.76 -22.76 15.04
N GLY A 33 40.79 -23.63 15.36
CA GLY A 33 40.74 -24.37 16.62
C GLY A 33 39.46 -24.16 17.43
N LEU A 34 38.67 -25.22 17.70
CA LEU A 34 38.78 -26.12 18.87
C LEU A 34 38.16 -25.50 20.15
N SER A 35 37.47 -26.19 21.07
CA SER A 35 36.70 -27.45 21.13
C SER A 35 36.31 -27.69 22.61
N THR A 36 35.40 -28.63 22.92
CA THR A 36 35.07 -29.14 24.30
C THR A 36 34.39 -28.10 25.23
N ASN A 37 33.63 -28.42 26.29
CA ASN A 37 32.94 -29.62 26.82
C ASN A 37 31.82 -29.08 27.81
N GLU A 38 30.94 -29.85 28.49
CA GLU A 38 30.83 -31.30 28.74
C GLU A 38 29.34 -31.73 28.87
N GLU A 39 29.08 -32.79 29.65
CA GLU A 39 27.79 -33.42 30.01
C GLU A 39 27.12 -32.74 31.27
N CYS A 40 25.96 -33.10 31.82
CA CYS A 40 25.37 -34.44 31.92
C CYS A 40 23.86 -34.51 32.26
N SER A 41 23.35 -35.74 32.08
CA SER A 41 22.06 -36.40 32.41
C SER A 41 21.35 -35.99 33.73
N SER A 42 20.12 -36.42 34.10
CA SER A 42 19.05 -37.31 33.58
C SER A 42 17.76 -36.95 34.38
N THR A 43 16.51 -37.34 34.06
CA THR A 43 15.90 -38.70 34.22
C THR A 43 14.43 -38.75 33.76
N SER A 44 14.06 -39.85 33.08
CA SER A 44 12.77 -40.59 33.09
C SER A 44 11.38 -39.90 33.19
N GLY A 45 10.51 -40.25 32.23
CA GLY A 45 9.17 -40.79 32.55
C GLY A 45 7.95 -39.91 32.17
N PRO A 46 6.91 -40.45 31.50
CA PRO A 46 5.79 -39.64 30.98
C PRO A 46 4.51 -39.75 31.82
N GLU A 47 3.80 -38.65 32.05
CA GLU A 47 2.41 -38.68 32.53
C GLU A 47 1.48 -37.70 31.78
N CYS A 48 0.34 -38.27 31.36
CA CYS A 48 -0.98 -37.66 31.18
C CYS A 48 -1.13 -36.40 30.28
N LEU A 49 -1.54 -36.65 29.02
CA LEU A 49 -2.60 -35.84 28.41
C LEU A 49 -3.86 -35.91 29.29
N SER A 50 -4.28 -34.78 29.87
CA SER A 50 -5.66 -34.60 30.30
C SER A 50 -6.44 -33.89 29.18
N VAL A 51 -7.18 -34.69 28.41
CA VAL A 51 -8.23 -34.14 27.53
C VAL A 51 -9.27 -33.48 28.43
N ALA A 52 -9.47 -32.16 28.28
CA ALA A 52 -10.56 -31.46 28.93
C ALA A 52 -11.88 -31.99 28.35
N LYS A 53 -12.54 -32.88 29.09
CA LYS A 53 -13.90 -33.32 28.76
C LYS A 53 -14.89 -32.23 29.14
N SER A 54 -15.72 -31.91 28.15
CA SER A 54 -17.00 -31.20 28.19
C SER A 54 -17.71 -31.15 29.54
N ASP A 55 -18.32 -30.01 29.77
CA ASP A 55 -19.22 -29.65 30.86
C ASP A 55 -20.12 -30.81 31.32
N ALA A 56 -20.07 -31.08 32.62
CA ALA A 56 -20.99 -32.00 33.26
C ALA A 56 -22.32 -31.28 33.50
N CYS A 57 -23.43 -31.93 33.16
CA CYS A 57 -24.74 -31.51 33.62
C CYS A 57 -24.74 -31.46 35.16
N ILE A 58 -24.98 -30.29 35.74
CA ILE A 58 -25.18 -30.14 37.17
C ILE A 58 -26.58 -30.66 37.50
N ASP A 59 -26.61 -31.78 38.21
CA ASP A 59 -27.78 -32.27 38.90
C ASP A 59 -28.20 -31.29 40.02
N ALA A 60 -29.51 -31.11 40.20
CA ALA A 60 -30.08 -30.01 40.97
C ALA A 60 -30.44 -30.35 42.43
N ASP A 61 -30.36 -31.62 42.84
CA ASP A 61 -30.45 -32.04 44.24
C ASP A 61 -29.19 -32.79 44.76
N GLY A 62 -28.40 -33.39 43.87
CA GLY A 62 -26.98 -33.65 44.12
C GLY A 62 -26.67 -34.93 44.88
N ASP A 63 -27.49 -35.98 44.72
CA ASP A 63 -27.20 -37.32 45.23
C ASP A 63 -26.90 -38.36 44.13
N GLY A 64 -25.65 -38.83 44.10
CA GLY A 64 -25.22 -39.80 43.11
C GLY A 64 -25.89 -41.17 43.28
N TYR A 65 -26.79 -41.51 42.36
CA TYR A 65 -27.33 -42.85 42.07
C TYR A 65 -27.77 -43.71 43.28
N GLY A 66 -29.07 -43.67 43.66
CA GLY A 66 -29.54 -44.65 44.67
C GLY A 66 -31.01 -44.67 45.11
N LEU A 67 -31.95 -44.95 44.20
CA LEU A 67 -33.23 -45.65 44.47
C LEU A 67 -33.90 -45.48 45.86
N SER A 68 -34.94 -44.64 45.98
CA SER A 68 -36.13 -44.98 46.78
C SER A 68 -37.37 -44.09 46.50
N CYS A 69 -38.07 -44.35 45.40
CA CYS A 69 -39.40 -43.76 45.16
C CYS A 69 -40.45 -44.37 46.10
N ALA A 70 -40.77 -43.68 47.20
CA ALA A 70 -41.92 -44.01 48.04
C ALA A 70 -43.23 -43.53 47.41
N SER A 71 -43.87 -44.41 46.63
CA SER A 71 -45.25 -44.33 46.10
C SER A 71 -45.60 -43.22 45.09
N GLY A 72 -45.57 -43.59 43.80
CA GLY A 72 -46.20 -42.89 42.67
C GLY A 72 -46.17 -43.79 41.42
N PRO A 73 -47.19 -43.81 40.54
CA PRO A 73 -47.31 -44.80 39.49
C PRO A 73 -46.55 -44.42 38.21
N ASP A 74 -45.22 -44.33 38.29
CA ASP A 74 -44.35 -44.53 37.13
C ASP A 74 -42.96 -45.03 37.57
N CYS A 75 -42.74 -46.34 37.47
CA CYS A 75 -41.46 -47.00 37.71
C CYS A 75 -41.39 -48.37 37.02
N ASP A 76 -41.86 -48.41 35.77
CA ASP A 76 -41.56 -49.50 34.82
C ASP A 76 -40.97 -48.92 33.53
N ASP A 77 -39.65 -48.70 33.56
CA ASP A 77 -38.82 -48.91 32.38
C ASP A 77 -37.92 -50.12 32.63
N THR A 78 -38.40 -51.29 32.19
CA THR A 78 -37.54 -52.37 31.71
C THR A 78 -37.58 -52.50 30.18
N ASN A 79 -37.90 -51.40 29.50
CA ASN A 79 -38.05 -51.29 28.07
C ASN A 79 -36.79 -50.68 27.44
N SER A 80 -35.79 -51.53 27.21
CA SER A 80 -34.50 -51.22 26.58
C SER A 80 -34.57 -50.80 25.10
N ASN A 81 -35.63 -50.10 24.70
CA ASN A 81 -35.85 -49.53 23.38
C ASN A 81 -36.65 -48.21 23.41
N ILE A 82 -36.55 -47.42 24.48
CA ILE A 82 -36.86 -45.99 24.43
C ILE A 82 -35.56 -45.24 24.68
N TRP A 83 -35.02 -44.61 23.64
CA TRP A 83 -34.06 -43.53 23.83
C TRP A 83 -34.85 -42.35 24.35
N GLU A 84 -35.02 -42.27 25.67
CA GLU A 84 -35.56 -41.07 26.30
C GLU A 84 -34.60 -39.93 25.99
N ASN A 85 -34.99 -39.18 24.96
CA ASN A 85 -34.24 -38.06 24.44
C ASN A 85 -34.27 -36.99 25.53
N CYS A 86 -33.22 -36.96 26.37
CA CYS A 86 -33.06 -35.98 27.43
C CYS A 86 -33.09 -34.59 26.80
N ALA A 87 -34.29 -34.00 26.78
CA ALA A 87 -34.55 -32.76 26.08
C ALA A 87 -33.85 -31.67 26.89
N ILE A 88 -32.70 -31.23 26.39
CA ILE A 88 -31.84 -30.26 27.07
C ILE A 88 -32.67 -28.99 27.27
N SER A 89 -33.14 -28.81 28.51
CA SER A 89 -34.19 -27.85 28.83
C SER A 89 -33.56 -26.56 29.29
N GLY A 90 -33.57 -25.55 28.42
CA GLY A 90 -32.98 -24.26 28.71
C GLY A 90 -33.06 -23.31 27.52
N PRO A 91 -32.68 -22.04 27.71
CA PRO A 91 -32.67 -21.04 26.66
C PRO A 91 -31.56 -21.24 25.61
N GLY A 92 -30.58 -22.11 25.88
CA GLY A 92 -29.56 -22.55 24.92
C GLY A 92 -28.35 -21.62 24.76
N GLU A 93 -27.45 -22.04 23.87
CA GLU A 93 -26.23 -21.35 23.48
C GLU A 93 -26.22 -21.07 21.98
N PHE A 94 -25.76 -19.88 21.59
CA PHE A 94 -25.59 -19.53 20.18
C PHE A 94 -24.18 -19.80 19.67
N VAL A 95 -24.10 -20.49 18.53
CA VAL A 95 -22.87 -20.81 17.81
C VAL A 95 -23.05 -20.59 16.31
N PHE A 96 -21.98 -20.26 15.58
CA PHE A 96 -22.03 -20.33 14.12
C PHE A 96 -22.13 -21.79 13.65
N GLY A 97 -22.85 -22.04 12.56
CA GLY A 97 -22.93 -23.37 11.94
C GLY A 97 -21.60 -23.88 11.40
N ARG A 98 -20.64 -22.97 11.13
CA ARG A 98 -19.25 -23.29 10.78
C ARG A 98 -18.30 -22.28 11.41
N SER A 99 -17.09 -22.70 11.74
CA SER A 99 -16.00 -21.80 12.16
C SER A 99 -15.32 -21.10 10.97
N THR A 100 -15.50 -21.62 9.75
CA THR A 100 -14.99 -21.01 8.52
C THR A 100 -16.01 -21.08 7.38
N TYR A 101 -16.02 -20.03 6.56
CA TYR A 101 -16.78 -19.91 5.32
C TYR A 101 -15.84 -19.51 4.18
N SER A 102 -16.20 -19.87 2.96
CA SER A 102 -15.49 -19.44 1.75
C SER A 102 -16.53 -19.20 0.66
N ILE A 103 -16.37 -18.11 -0.08
CA ILE A 103 -17.28 -17.66 -1.14
C ILE A 103 -16.44 -17.15 -2.32
N GLN A 104 -16.89 -17.35 -3.56
CA GLN A 104 -16.31 -16.67 -4.72
C GLN A 104 -16.84 -15.23 -4.74
N GLU A 105 -15.99 -14.27 -5.04
CA GLU A 105 -16.35 -12.85 -5.13
C GLU A 105 -17.62 -12.62 -5.97
N ASN A 106 -17.70 -13.26 -7.14
CA ASN A 106 -18.86 -13.20 -8.05
C ASN A 106 -20.19 -13.76 -7.53
N GLN A 107 -20.23 -14.38 -6.35
CA GLN A 107 -21.45 -14.95 -5.78
C GLN A 107 -22.32 -13.92 -5.06
N SER A 108 -21.84 -12.69 -4.86
CA SER A 108 -22.56 -11.51 -4.35
C SER A 108 -23.20 -11.59 -2.96
N THR A 109 -23.42 -12.78 -2.40
CA THR A 109 -24.09 -12.97 -1.12
C THR A 109 -23.65 -14.27 -0.44
N LEU A 110 -23.07 -14.16 0.76
CA LEU A 110 -22.79 -15.30 1.64
C LEU A 110 -23.96 -15.54 2.58
N GLU A 111 -24.52 -16.75 2.60
CA GLU A 111 -25.45 -17.18 3.65
C GLU A 111 -24.68 -17.79 4.84
N VAL A 112 -25.02 -17.33 6.05
CA VAL A 112 -24.41 -17.74 7.32
C VAL A 112 -25.50 -18.27 8.24
N GLU A 113 -25.35 -19.53 8.69
CA GLU A 113 -26.22 -20.14 9.69
C GLU A 113 -25.73 -19.87 11.12
N VAL A 114 -26.65 -19.53 12.02
CA VAL A 114 -26.46 -19.47 13.47
C VAL A 114 -27.35 -20.53 14.11
N ASN A 115 -26.72 -21.44 14.86
CA ASN A 115 -27.38 -22.53 15.56
C ASN A 115 -27.55 -22.20 17.04
N ARG A 116 -28.71 -22.56 17.58
CA ARG A 116 -29.07 -22.51 19.00
C ARG A 116 -29.02 -23.93 19.55
N VAL A 117 -27.93 -24.25 20.24
CA VAL A 117 -27.65 -25.58 20.80
C VAL A 117 -27.91 -25.60 22.30
N GLN A 118 -27.86 -26.78 22.94
CA GLN A 118 -28.06 -26.94 24.40
C GLN A 118 -29.39 -26.36 24.95
N GLY A 119 -30.43 -26.27 24.10
CA GLY A 119 -31.80 -25.93 24.49
C GLY A 119 -32.47 -24.89 23.60
N THR A 120 -33.79 -25.02 23.43
CA THR A 120 -34.61 -24.14 22.58
C THR A 120 -35.79 -23.51 23.35
N THR A 121 -35.77 -23.59 24.68
CA THR A 121 -36.87 -23.15 25.54
C THR A 121 -36.96 -21.62 25.60
N GLY A 122 -38.06 -21.10 25.05
CA GLY A 122 -38.42 -19.68 25.13
C GLY A 122 -37.87 -18.86 23.96
N ALA A 123 -38.44 -17.67 23.79
CA ALA A 123 -37.99 -16.72 22.77
C ALA A 123 -36.74 -15.97 23.25
N VAL A 124 -35.75 -15.86 22.36
CA VAL A 124 -34.42 -15.30 22.62
C VAL A 124 -33.92 -14.57 21.36
N SER A 125 -32.84 -13.81 21.50
CA SER A 125 -32.19 -13.13 20.37
C SER A 125 -30.67 -13.15 20.53
N VAL A 126 -29.95 -12.92 19.42
CA VAL A 126 -28.49 -12.72 19.40
C VAL A 126 -28.14 -11.69 18.34
N THR A 127 -27.22 -10.79 18.66
CA THR A 127 -26.67 -9.81 17.71
C THR A 127 -25.52 -10.46 16.94
N TYR A 128 -25.44 -10.20 15.64
CA TYR A 128 -24.31 -10.60 14.80
C TYR A 128 -23.67 -9.37 14.14
N THR A 129 -22.35 -9.43 13.97
CA THR A 129 -21.55 -8.37 13.37
C THR A 129 -20.39 -8.93 12.56
N THR A 130 -19.94 -8.17 11.57
CA THR A 130 -18.58 -8.31 11.02
C THR A 130 -17.55 -7.84 12.06
N ASP A 131 -16.36 -8.41 12.02
CA ASP A 131 -15.24 -8.15 12.91
C ASP A 131 -13.92 -8.21 12.13
N ARG A 132 -13.13 -7.14 12.18
CA ARG A 132 -11.83 -7.13 11.50
C ARG A 132 -10.79 -7.87 12.34
N LEU A 133 -10.23 -8.93 11.78
CA LEU A 133 -9.38 -9.89 12.48
C LEU A 133 -8.23 -9.18 13.24
N GLY A 134 -8.30 -9.19 14.57
CA GLY A 134 -7.28 -8.62 15.45
C GLY A 134 -7.33 -7.10 15.69
N GLN A 135 -8.29 -6.37 15.10
CA GLN A 135 -8.46 -4.91 15.31
C GLN A 135 -9.63 -4.55 16.26
N GLY A 136 -10.49 -5.53 16.59
CA GLY A 136 -11.64 -5.34 17.47
C GLY A 136 -12.93 -5.04 16.72
N ILE A 137 -14.05 -5.04 17.47
CA ILE A 137 -15.39 -4.94 16.90
C ILE A 137 -15.64 -3.50 16.42
N ASN A 138 -15.72 -3.31 15.11
CA ASN A 138 -16.21 -2.08 14.50
C ASN A 138 -17.36 -2.43 13.52
N PRO A 139 -18.63 -2.19 13.91
CA PRO A 139 -19.79 -2.55 13.09
C PRO A 139 -19.94 -1.75 11.78
N PHE A 140 -19.07 -0.76 11.55
CA PHE A 140 -19.01 0.03 10.33
C PHE A 140 -17.65 -0.05 9.63
N ALA A 141 -16.80 -1.02 9.99
CA ALA A 141 -15.61 -1.35 9.20
C ALA A 141 -16.00 -2.15 7.96
N GLN A 142 -16.07 -1.47 6.82
CA GLN A 142 -15.57 -2.04 5.57
C GLN A 142 -14.10 -2.42 5.77
N ASP A 143 -13.56 -3.40 5.03
CA ASP A 143 -12.12 -3.59 5.09
C ASP A 143 -11.41 -2.33 4.60
N ASN A 144 -10.23 -2.11 5.17
CA ASN A 144 -9.27 -1.14 4.68
C ASN A 144 -7.89 -1.75 4.83
N ASP A 145 -7.70 -2.96 4.27
CA ASP A 145 -6.37 -3.28 3.79
C ASP A 145 -6.02 -2.21 2.74
N PHE A 146 -4.76 -1.82 2.67
CA PHE A 146 -4.36 -0.65 1.89
C PHE A 146 -4.23 -0.96 0.38
N SER A 147 -4.92 -2.02 -0.09
CA SER A 147 -5.27 -2.34 -1.48
C SER A 147 -6.48 -1.51 -1.93
N GLN A 148 -7.70 -1.84 -1.46
CA GLN A 148 -8.98 -1.16 -1.71
C GLN A 148 -9.97 -1.42 -0.54
N PRO A 149 -11.21 -0.85 -0.56
CA PRO A 149 -12.27 -1.25 0.35
C PRO A 149 -13.58 -1.62 -0.37
N GLY A 150 -14.32 -2.54 0.23
CA GLY A 150 -15.77 -2.63 0.03
C GLY A 150 -16.25 -3.94 -0.56
N ASP A 151 -15.40 -4.93 -0.62
CA ASP A 151 -15.57 -6.37 -0.88
C ASP A 151 -16.73 -7.00 -0.06
N TYR A 152 -17.12 -6.41 1.08
CA TYR A 152 -18.35 -6.78 1.80
C TYR A 152 -19.00 -5.61 2.57
N ASP A 153 -20.32 -5.71 2.80
CA ASP A 153 -21.07 -4.80 3.67
C ASP A 153 -20.74 -5.02 5.16
N GLY A 154 -20.40 -3.95 5.88
CA GLY A 154 -20.38 -3.97 7.35
C GLY A 154 -21.80 -4.18 7.91
N ILE A 155 -22.00 -5.24 8.70
CA ILE A 155 -23.32 -5.61 9.26
C ILE A 155 -23.33 -5.50 10.79
N PHE A 156 -24.45 -5.07 11.35
CA PHE A 156 -24.74 -5.12 12.79
C PHE A 156 -26.25 -5.24 13.01
N ASN A 157 -26.72 -6.47 13.23
CA ASN A 157 -28.14 -6.81 13.22
C ASN A 157 -28.46 -7.89 14.26
N THR A 158 -29.74 -8.10 14.58
CA THR A 158 -30.19 -9.08 15.59
C THR A 158 -31.04 -10.18 14.97
N LEU A 159 -30.62 -11.44 15.16
CA LEU A 159 -31.48 -12.62 14.91
C LEU A 159 -32.39 -12.85 16.10
N ASN A 160 -33.65 -13.22 15.82
CA ASN A 160 -34.64 -13.57 16.82
C ASN A 160 -35.06 -15.03 16.62
N PHE A 161 -35.11 -15.79 17.70
CA PHE A 161 -35.50 -17.20 17.68
C PHE A 161 -36.75 -17.37 18.55
N ALA A 162 -37.79 -18.00 17.99
CA ALA A 162 -38.98 -18.39 18.72
C ALA A 162 -38.69 -19.54 19.70
N HIS A 163 -39.66 -19.83 20.58
CA HIS A 163 -39.62 -21.07 21.37
C HIS A 163 -39.61 -22.29 20.44
N GLY A 164 -38.68 -23.21 20.67
CA GLY A 164 -38.50 -24.42 19.85
C GLY A 164 -37.64 -24.22 18.59
N GLU A 165 -37.27 -22.99 18.25
CA GLU A 165 -36.46 -22.70 17.05
C GLU A 165 -34.96 -22.90 17.32
N ALA A 166 -34.32 -23.70 16.46
CA ALA A 166 -32.96 -24.21 16.67
C ALA A 166 -31.90 -23.64 15.70
N SER A 167 -32.29 -23.06 14.56
CA SER A 167 -31.38 -22.36 13.66
C SER A 167 -32.06 -21.20 12.95
N GLN A 168 -31.27 -20.20 12.58
CA GLN A 168 -31.64 -19.04 11.76
C GLN A 168 -30.47 -18.70 10.83
N THR A 169 -30.75 -18.08 9.68
CA THR A 169 -29.71 -17.64 8.74
C THR A 169 -29.71 -16.12 8.58
N PHE A 170 -28.56 -15.57 8.21
CA PHE A 170 -28.43 -14.21 7.70
C PHE A 170 -27.54 -14.19 6.47
N THR A 171 -27.56 -13.08 5.75
CA THR A 171 -26.75 -12.85 4.55
C THR A 171 -25.72 -11.75 4.78
N VAL A 172 -24.52 -11.92 4.23
CA VAL A 172 -23.52 -10.87 4.06
C VAL A 172 -23.46 -10.54 2.56
N THR A 173 -23.64 -9.26 2.20
CA THR A 173 -23.38 -8.80 0.83
C THR A 173 -21.89 -8.93 0.55
N ILE A 174 -21.54 -9.57 -0.56
CA ILE A 174 -20.21 -9.55 -1.14
C ILE A 174 -20.28 -8.66 -2.38
N TYR A 175 -19.30 -7.79 -2.57
CA TYR A 175 -19.16 -7.01 -3.79
C TYR A 175 -18.15 -7.69 -4.69
N ASN A 176 -18.40 -7.63 -6.00
CA ASN A 176 -17.48 -8.09 -7.03
C ASN A 176 -17.02 -6.87 -7.82
N ASP A 177 -15.72 -6.75 -8.09
CA ASP A 177 -15.20 -5.77 -9.03
C ASP A 177 -14.52 -6.37 -10.27
N LEU A 178 -13.28 -6.02 -10.57
CA LEU A 178 -12.49 -6.45 -11.73
C LEU A 178 -10.97 -6.41 -11.42
N ASP A 179 -10.51 -6.42 -10.16
CA ASP A 179 -9.10 -6.30 -9.75
C ASP A 179 -8.54 -7.59 -9.08
N ASP A 180 -7.28 -7.97 -9.34
CA ASP A 180 -6.59 -9.15 -8.70
C ASP A 180 -5.99 -8.69 -7.38
N GLU A 181 -6.76 -8.92 -6.33
CA GLU A 181 -6.44 -8.62 -4.93
C GLU A 181 -5.96 -9.90 -4.23
N GLY A 182 -6.52 -11.05 -4.65
CA GLY A 182 -6.28 -12.40 -4.16
C GLY A 182 -7.10 -12.73 -2.91
N ASP A 183 -7.13 -14.00 -2.49
CA ASP A 183 -7.96 -14.44 -1.35
C ASP A 183 -7.85 -13.56 -0.08
N GLU A 184 -8.96 -12.89 0.27
CA GLU A 184 -9.07 -11.98 1.41
C GLU A 184 -9.85 -12.62 2.57
N THR A 185 -9.72 -12.08 3.81
CA THR A 185 -10.41 -12.66 4.97
C THR A 185 -10.91 -11.65 6.00
N PHE A 186 -12.19 -11.78 6.38
CA PHE A 186 -12.80 -11.05 7.49
C PHE A 186 -13.38 -12.00 8.56
N GLY A 187 -13.75 -11.43 9.72
CA GLY A 187 -14.34 -12.17 10.84
C GLY A 187 -15.84 -11.90 11.00
N LEU A 188 -16.54 -12.83 11.64
CA LEU A 188 -17.91 -12.70 12.11
C LEU A 188 -17.96 -13.00 13.61
N LYS A 189 -18.79 -12.26 14.36
CA LYS A 189 -19.00 -12.46 15.80
C LYS A 189 -20.47 -12.44 16.18
N LEU A 190 -20.81 -13.28 17.17
CA LEU A 190 -22.08 -13.24 17.89
C LEU A 190 -21.89 -12.47 19.21
N LEU A 191 -22.88 -11.65 19.57
CA LEU A 191 -22.86 -10.70 20.69
C LEU A 191 -24.23 -10.64 21.36
N ASP A 192 -24.27 -10.11 22.58
CA ASP A 192 -25.48 -9.70 23.29
C ASP A 192 -26.67 -10.69 23.25
N PRO A 193 -26.49 -11.96 23.66
CA PRO A 193 -27.58 -12.92 23.72
C PRO A 193 -28.63 -12.50 24.76
N SER A 194 -29.91 -12.73 24.46
CA SER A 194 -31.04 -12.34 25.31
C SER A 194 -31.87 -13.53 25.81
N GLY A 195 -32.84 -13.26 26.68
CA GLY A 195 -33.79 -14.27 27.20
C GLY A 195 -33.13 -15.41 28.01
N GLY A 196 -31.92 -15.20 28.52
CA GLY A 196 -31.15 -16.17 29.31
C GLY A 196 -30.22 -17.06 28.50
N ALA A 197 -30.27 -17.01 27.15
CA ALA A 197 -29.33 -17.71 26.30
C ALA A 197 -27.90 -17.20 26.49
N GLN A 198 -26.91 -18.03 26.19
CA GLN A 198 -25.49 -17.69 26.24
C GLN A 198 -24.85 -17.71 24.84
N LEU A 199 -23.61 -17.26 24.74
CA LEU A 199 -22.75 -17.53 23.59
C LEU A 199 -21.98 -18.83 23.85
N GLY A 200 -21.83 -19.68 22.83
CA GLY A 200 -21.08 -20.93 22.96
C GLY A 200 -19.59 -20.68 23.27
N ALA A 201 -19.01 -21.55 24.09
CA ALA A 201 -17.68 -21.37 24.64
C ALA A 201 -16.54 -21.33 23.59
N GLY A 202 -15.43 -20.66 23.95
CA GLY A 202 -14.23 -20.59 23.13
C GLY A 202 -14.46 -19.81 21.82
N SER A 203 -14.14 -20.42 20.68
CA SER A 203 -14.30 -19.80 19.36
C SER A 203 -15.66 -20.06 18.71
N ALA A 204 -16.61 -20.73 19.37
CA ALA A 204 -17.89 -21.11 18.74
C ALA A 204 -18.80 -19.91 18.41
N ALA A 205 -18.62 -18.79 19.10
CA ALA A 205 -19.26 -17.50 18.82
C ALA A 205 -18.48 -16.61 17.82
N SER A 206 -17.53 -17.18 17.07
CA SER A 206 -16.75 -16.48 16.04
C SER A 206 -16.53 -17.37 14.81
N ALA A 207 -16.50 -16.75 13.63
CA ALA A 207 -16.16 -17.43 12.39
C ALA A 207 -15.27 -16.55 11.51
N THR A 208 -14.52 -17.17 10.60
CA THR A 208 -13.75 -16.48 9.56
C THR A 208 -14.39 -16.71 8.20
N VAL A 209 -14.51 -15.67 7.39
CA VAL A 209 -14.93 -15.74 5.99
C VAL A 209 -13.70 -15.51 5.11
N THR A 210 -13.53 -16.33 4.08
CA THR A 210 -12.58 -16.08 2.99
C THR A 210 -13.36 -15.68 1.74
N ILE A 211 -13.13 -14.48 1.23
CA ILE A 211 -13.53 -14.12 -0.13
C ILE A 211 -12.43 -14.63 -1.05
N VAL A 212 -12.81 -15.45 -2.01
CA VAL A 212 -11.89 -16.00 -3.02
C VAL A 212 -12.13 -15.21 -4.28
N ASP A 213 -11.18 -14.30 -4.53
CA ASP A 213 -10.97 -13.57 -5.77
C ASP A 213 -11.14 -14.50 -6.98
N ASP A 214 -12.00 -14.10 -7.93
CA ASP A 214 -12.13 -14.78 -9.22
C ASP A 214 -11.60 -13.98 -10.41
N ASP A 215 -11.05 -12.80 -10.12
CA ASP A 215 -10.42 -11.93 -11.09
C ASP A 215 -8.98 -12.35 -11.42
N ASN A 216 -8.57 -12.03 -12.65
CA ASN A 216 -7.32 -12.56 -13.20
C ASN A 216 -6.47 -11.43 -13.79
N ASN A 217 -6.28 -10.36 -13.02
CA ASN A 217 -5.42 -9.23 -13.36
C ASN A 217 -3.93 -9.57 -13.23
N THR A 218 -3.53 -10.67 -13.86
CA THR A 218 -2.39 -10.56 -14.77
C THR A 218 -2.72 -9.50 -15.82
N PRO A 219 -2.04 -8.33 -15.84
CA PRO A 219 -2.19 -7.39 -16.93
C PRO A 219 -1.39 -7.97 -18.10
N VAL A 220 -1.97 -8.95 -18.80
CA VAL A 220 -1.57 -9.24 -20.16
C VAL A 220 -2.02 -8.04 -20.98
N ILE A 221 -1.23 -6.96 -20.96
CA ILE A 221 -1.36 -5.87 -21.92
C ILE A 221 -1.02 -6.46 -23.28
N PRO A 222 -1.98 -6.72 -24.18
CA PRO A 222 -1.68 -7.32 -25.46
C PRO A 222 -1.29 -6.16 -26.38
N ARG A 223 0.01 -5.94 -26.60
CA ARG A 223 0.48 -4.96 -27.59
C ARG A 223 1.75 -5.43 -28.34
N PRO A 224 1.92 -5.01 -29.62
CA PRO A 224 2.71 -5.66 -30.67
C PRO A 224 3.83 -6.67 -30.37
N ASP A 225 4.96 -6.18 -29.85
CA ASP A 225 6.24 -6.44 -30.53
C ASP A 225 7.27 -7.28 -29.74
N GLU A 226 7.55 -8.49 -30.23
CA GLU A 226 8.72 -9.37 -30.02
C GLU A 226 9.66 -9.11 -28.80
N GLY A 227 9.31 -9.68 -27.65
CA GLY A 227 10.21 -9.88 -26.53
C GLY A 227 9.85 -11.13 -25.72
N GLY A 228 10.81 -12.05 -25.52
CA GLY A 228 10.67 -13.10 -24.50
C GLY A 228 10.71 -12.51 -23.08
N PRO A 229 10.58 -13.33 -22.02
CA PRO A 229 10.63 -12.84 -20.64
C PRO A 229 11.91 -12.04 -20.40
N LEU A 230 11.77 -10.90 -19.69
CA LEU A 230 12.91 -10.04 -19.39
C LEU A 230 13.94 -10.79 -18.56
N SER A 231 15.20 -10.72 -18.98
CA SER A 231 16.30 -11.34 -18.26
C SER A 231 17.55 -10.47 -18.32
N ILE A 232 18.32 -10.42 -17.23
CA ILE A 232 19.68 -9.88 -17.19
C ILE A 232 20.62 -11.08 -17.19
N THR A 233 21.52 -11.14 -18.15
CA THR A 233 22.49 -12.22 -18.29
C THR A 233 23.87 -11.84 -17.74
N SER A 234 24.24 -10.56 -17.78
CA SER A 234 25.50 -10.06 -17.22
C SER A 234 25.51 -8.55 -17.04
N THR A 235 26.42 -8.08 -16.19
CA THR A 235 26.73 -6.67 -15.98
C THR A 235 28.23 -6.43 -16.08
N SER A 236 28.65 -5.26 -16.55
CA SER A 236 30.06 -4.84 -16.57
C SER A 236 30.20 -3.33 -16.38
N GLY A 237 31.34 -2.88 -15.85
CA GLY A 237 31.57 -1.47 -15.49
C GLY A 237 31.90 -1.33 -14.01
N THR A 238 31.60 -0.15 -13.43
CA THR A 238 31.92 0.14 -12.03
C THR A 238 30.77 0.87 -11.35
N LEU A 239 30.37 0.40 -10.17
CA LEU A 239 29.33 1.00 -9.34
C LEU A 239 29.89 2.17 -8.52
N THR A 240 30.28 3.23 -9.23
CA THR A 240 30.75 4.49 -8.65
C THR A 240 29.99 5.62 -9.33
N ARG A 241 29.51 6.60 -8.57
CA ARG A 241 28.74 7.76 -9.07
C ARG A 241 29.38 8.35 -10.34
N GLY A 242 28.58 8.53 -11.39
CA GLY A 242 29.01 9.08 -12.68
C GLY A 242 29.84 8.13 -13.57
N ARG A 243 30.07 6.87 -13.16
CA ARG A 243 30.70 5.85 -14.01
C ARG A 243 29.66 5.06 -14.79
N THR A 244 30.11 4.44 -15.88
CA THR A 244 29.25 3.62 -16.71
C THR A 244 29.05 2.23 -16.12
N LEU A 245 27.79 1.79 -16.10
CA LEU A 245 27.40 0.38 -15.95
C LEU A 245 26.72 -0.05 -17.26
N ILE A 246 27.11 -1.22 -17.77
CA ILE A 246 26.52 -1.90 -18.93
C ILE A 246 25.79 -3.13 -18.42
N ILE A 247 24.56 -3.32 -18.89
CA ILE A 247 23.63 -4.35 -18.46
C ILE A 247 23.20 -5.10 -19.72
N ASN A 248 23.52 -6.39 -19.82
CA ASN A 248 23.19 -7.21 -20.99
C ASN A 248 22.12 -8.23 -20.62
N GLY A 249 21.28 -8.59 -21.58
CA GLY A 249 20.10 -9.42 -21.32
C GLY A 249 19.21 -9.61 -22.54
N SER A 250 17.91 -9.73 -22.27
CA SER A 250 16.85 -9.89 -23.28
C SER A 250 15.54 -9.27 -22.80
N GLY A 251 14.68 -8.85 -23.74
CA GLY A 251 13.32 -8.37 -23.46
C GLY A 251 13.26 -6.91 -22.97
N PHE A 252 14.39 -6.20 -22.87
CA PHE A 252 14.43 -4.83 -22.34
C PHE A 252 13.66 -3.81 -23.18
N GLY A 253 13.13 -4.18 -24.36
CA GLY A 253 12.41 -3.28 -25.25
C GLY A 253 13.32 -2.24 -25.90
N ILE A 254 12.72 -1.23 -26.53
CA ILE A 254 13.44 -0.15 -27.22
C ILE A 254 12.99 1.18 -26.63
N LYS A 255 13.93 1.90 -25.99
CA LYS A 255 13.74 3.26 -25.50
C LYS A 255 14.53 4.24 -26.38
N SER A 256 13.81 5.16 -27.03
CA SER A 256 14.37 6.13 -27.97
C SER A 256 13.70 7.52 -27.80
N PRO A 257 14.45 8.58 -27.41
CA PRO A 257 15.85 8.57 -27.02
C PRO A 257 16.08 7.67 -25.80
N ALA A 258 17.29 7.12 -25.67
CA ALA A 258 17.63 6.27 -24.53
C ALA A 258 17.66 7.06 -23.21
N ALA A 259 18.11 8.31 -23.25
CA ALA A 259 18.18 9.19 -22.09
C ALA A 259 16.79 9.60 -21.57
N PRO A 260 16.64 9.87 -20.27
CA PRO A 260 15.44 10.52 -19.73
C PRO A 260 15.26 11.91 -20.34
N LEU A 261 14.06 12.48 -20.21
CA LEU A 261 13.80 13.87 -20.57
C LEU A 261 14.65 14.82 -19.71
N ALA A 262 14.69 14.58 -18.40
CA ALA A 262 15.58 15.29 -17.47
C ALA A 262 16.23 14.34 -16.46
N TRP A 263 17.47 14.66 -16.10
CA TRP A 263 18.19 14.08 -14.97
C TRP A 263 18.98 15.18 -14.28
N GLU A 264 18.65 15.51 -13.03
CA GLU A 264 19.27 16.62 -12.30
C GLU A 264 19.58 16.24 -10.83
N THR A 265 20.84 16.40 -10.43
CA THR A 265 21.34 16.21 -9.05
C THR A 265 21.76 17.52 -8.40
N PHE A 266 21.51 18.67 -9.05
CA PHE A 266 21.81 20.03 -8.62
C PHE A 266 23.30 20.36 -8.35
N ASP A 267 24.20 19.37 -8.39
CA ASP A 267 25.65 19.46 -8.16
C ASP A 267 26.38 20.48 -9.04
N ASN A 268 25.87 20.73 -10.26
CA ASN A 268 26.50 21.63 -11.22
C ASN A 268 26.21 23.12 -10.94
N GLY A 269 25.36 23.42 -9.95
CA GLY A 269 24.98 24.77 -9.58
C GLY A 269 25.99 25.49 -8.69
N VAL A 270 25.57 26.64 -8.16
CA VAL A 270 26.37 27.44 -7.21
C VAL A 270 25.52 27.74 -5.99
N ASN A 271 25.97 27.32 -4.81
CA ASN A 271 25.23 27.48 -3.56
C ASN A 271 24.65 28.89 -3.37
N GLY A 272 23.36 28.97 -3.05
CA GLY A 272 22.60 30.20 -2.85
C GLY A 272 22.09 30.90 -4.12
N THR A 273 22.57 30.53 -5.33
CA THR A 273 22.05 31.10 -6.57
C THR A 273 20.66 30.53 -6.91
N ARG A 274 19.85 31.31 -7.62
CA ARG A 274 18.49 30.90 -8.00
C ARG A 274 18.55 29.92 -9.17
N LEU A 275 17.69 28.91 -9.13
CA LEU A 275 17.41 28.03 -10.27
C LEU A 275 16.86 28.83 -11.48
N SER A 276 16.35 30.06 -11.26
CA SER A 276 15.79 30.93 -12.31
C SER A 276 16.74 31.34 -13.44
N THR A 277 18.05 31.14 -13.29
CA THR A 277 19.06 31.43 -14.33
C THR A 277 19.56 30.17 -15.04
N ASP A 278 19.07 29.00 -14.66
CA ASP A 278 19.35 27.75 -15.35
C ASP A 278 18.33 27.55 -16.49
N PRO A 279 18.76 27.26 -17.74
CA PRO A 279 17.85 27.14 -18.88
C PRO A 279 16.80 26.04 -18.71
N ASP A 280 17.10 24.98 -17.96
CA ASP A 280 16.22 23.82 -17.82
C ASP A 280 15.19 23.99 -16.69
N TRP A 281 15.40 24.94 -15.76
CA TRP A 281 14.53 25.19 -14.61
C TRP A 281 13.98 26.63 -14.52
N PRO A 282 13.28 27.17 -15.55
CA PRO A 282 12.64 28.48 -15.48
C PRO A 282 11.72 28.64 -14.26
N ALA A 283 11.91 29.75 -13.55
CA ALA A 283 11.19 30.05 -12.31
C ALA A 283 9.71 30.41 -12.53
N TYR A 284 8.84 29.81 -11.73
CA TYR A 284 7.44 30.19 -11.56
C TYR A 284 7.26 31.09 -10.33
N ARG A 285 6.97 32.38 -10.59
CA ARG A 285 6.74 33.45 -9.59
C ARG A 285 7.91 33.69 -8.62
N GLN A 286 8.10 34.96 -8.24
CA GLN A 286 9.03 35.41 -7.18
C GLN A 286 10.51 34.88 -7.27
N GLY A 287 10.91 34.39 -8.44
CA GLY A 287 12.26 33.92 -8.78
C GLY A 287 12.61 32.47 -8.39
N GLY A 288 11.63 31.63 -8.04
CA GLY A 288 11.83 30.20 -7.82
C GLY A 288 12.76 29.82 -6.66
N GLY A 289 13.07 28.53 -6.56
CA GLY A 289 14.02 27.94 -5.63
C GLY A 289 15.48 28.24 -5.98
N ARG A 290 16.40 27.66 -5.20
CA ARG A 290 17.85 27.91 -5.25
C ARG A 290 18.64 26.62 -5.15
N TYR A 291 19.87 26.64 -5.64
CA TYR A 291 20.87 25.65 -5.27
C TYR A 291 21.25 25.83 -3.79
N SER A 292 21.38 24.73 -3.06
CA SER A 292 21.70 24.75 -1.62
C SER A 292 22.64 23.60 -1.25
N ASN A 293 23.66 23.88 -0.46
CA ASN A 293 24.49 22.85 0.19
C ASN A 293 23.95 22.45 1.58
N VAL A 294 22.78 22.93 1.97
CA VAL A 294 22.11 22.52 3.22
C VAL A 294 21.41 21.19 2.98
N SER A 295 21.84 20.16 3.73
CA SER A 295 21.23 18.83 3.77
C SER A 295 21.02 18.10 2.43
N PRO A 296 21.94 18.13 1.43
CA PRO A 296 21.75 17.43 0.15
C PRO A 296 21.51 15.91 0.36
N HIS A 297 20.77 15.26 -0.54
CA HIS A 297 20.60 13.81 -0.52
C HIS A 297 21.82 13.13 -1.15
N SER A 298 22.23 13.62 -2.31
CA SER A 298 23.26 13.01 -3.12
C SER A 298 24.25 14.10 -3.58
N GLY A 299 25.54 13.76 -3.67
CA GLY A 299 26.55 14.72 -4.08
C GLY A 299 26.80 15.84 -3.05
N GLY A 300 26.69 17.10 -3.47
CA GLY A 300 27.03 18.28 -2.66
C GLY A 300 26.04 19.45 -2.72
N LEU A 301 25.01 19.40 -3.56
CA LEU A 301 23.96 20.41 -3.66
C LEU A 301 22.58 19.76 -3.84
N SER A 302 21.54 20.46 -3.44
CA SER A 302 20.14 20.14 -3.74
C SER A 302 19.39 21.41 -4.20
N ALA A 303 18.21 21.25 -4.77
CA ALA A 303 17.26 22.34 -4.92
C ALA A 303 16.57 22.64 -3.58
N TYR A 304 16.39 23.93 -3.27
CA TYR A 304 15.89 24.40 -1.99
C TYR A 304 14.91 25.56 -2.14
N ASN A 305 13.89 25.60 -1.29
CA ASN A 305 13.07 26.79 -1.08
C ASN A 305 12.69 26.95 0.40
N ARG A 306 12.69 28.19 0.88
CA ARG A 306 12.28 28.58 2.24
C ARG A 306 11.03 29.44 2.18
N VAL A 307 10.00 29.04 2.92
CA VAL A 307 8.76 29.80 3.09
C VAL A 307 8.69 30.34 4.51
N GLU A 308 8.77 31.67 4.64
CA GLU A 308 8.62 32.40 5.90
C GLU A 308 7.26 33.12 5.91
N TYR A 309 6.45 32.99 6.96
CA TYR A 309 5.13 33.63 7.04
C TYR A 309 5.18 34.99 7.76
N ASP A 310 4.76 36.06 7.06
CA ASP A 310 4.61 37.41 7.60
C ASP A 310 3.12 37.80 7.67
N ALA A 311 2.63 37.96 8.90
CA ALA A 311 1.24 38.32 9.19
C ALA A 311 0.88 39.79 8.87
N THR A 312 1.85 40.64 8.51
CA THR A 312 1.61 42.07 8.22
C THR A 312 1.20 42.33 6.77
N SER A 313 1.35 41.34 5.88
CA SER A 313 0.98 41.44 4.47
C SER A 313 -0.47 41.00 4.20
N SER A 314 -1.22 41.78 3.42
CA SER A 314 -2.65 41.53 3.11
C SER A 314 -2.91 40.45 2.05
N ALA A 315 -1.84 39.93 1.45
CA ALA A 315 -1.77 38.58 0.92
C ALA A 315 -0.76 37.82 1.79
N ALA A 316 -0.81 36.48 1.83
CA ALA A 316 0.21 35.66 2.51
C ALA A 316 1.58 35.70 1.77
N SER A 317 2.13 36.90 1.57
CA SER A 317 3.35 37.15 0.83
C SER A 317 4.57 36.95 1.71
N SER A 318 4.78 35.68 2.08
CA SER A 318 6.13 35.16 1.97
C SER A 318 6.67 35.51 0.58
N PRO A 319 7.89 36.07 0.44
CA PRO A 319 8.48 36.32 -0.87
C PRO A 319 8.78 35.04 -1.67
N PHE A 320 8.46 33.85 -1.14
CA PHE A 320 8.69 32.57 -1.81
C PHE A 320 7.54 31.55 -1.71
N GLY A 321 6.40 31.90 -1.10
CA GLY A 321 5.34 30.91 -0.79
C GLY A 321 4.81 30.17 -2.03
N PHE A 322 4.69 30.89 -3.15
CA PHE A 322 4.30 30.35 -4.46
C PHE A 322 5.47 30.29 -5.46
N ALA A 323 6.72 30.36 -4.99
CA ALA A 323 7.91 30.27 -5.83
C ALA A 323 8.26 28.80 -6.07
N THR A 324 8.38 28.39 -7.33
CA THR A 324 8.90 27.07 -7.70
C THR A 324 9.58 27.17 -9.08
N ASN A 325 10.01 26.05 -9.65
CA ASN A 325 10.62 25.96 -10.97
C ASN A 325 9.94 24.86 -11.77
N ASN A 326 9.96 25.02 -13.10
CA ASN A 326 9.29 24.11 -14.02
C ASN A 326 10.31 23.59 -15.03
N TYR A 327 10.19 22.32 -15.39
CA TYR A 327 10.86 21.73 -16.54
C TYR A 327 9.85 21.59 -17.69
N PHE A 328 10.22 21.98 -18.91
CA PHE A 328 9.38 21.89 -20.10
C PHE A 328 9.94 20.86 -21.08
N PHE A 329 9.07 20.05 -21.68
CA PHE A 329 9.47 18.94 -22.56
C PHE A 329 8.57 18.80 -23.79
N PRO A 330 9.03 18.06 -24.83
CA PRO A 330 8.19 17.72 -25.99
C PRO A 330 6.91 17.00 -25.57
N LYS A 331 5.79 17.33 -26.22
CA LYS A 331 4.46 16.80 -25.89
C LYS A 331 4.44 15.27 -25.84
N SER A 332 3.87 14.71 -24.77
CA SER A 332 3.73 13.27 -24.57
C SER A 332 2.34 12.86 -24.06
N ASN A 333 1.90 11.65 -24.41
CA ASN A 333 0.74 11.02 -23.79
C ASN A 333 1.10 10.31 -22.47
N GLU A 334 2.38 10.11 -22.20
CA GLU A 334 2.90 9.44 -21.01
C GLU A 334 4.02 10.25 -20.37
N ILE A 335 4.07 10.20 -19.05
CA ILE A 335 5.02 10.97 -18.25
C ILE A 335 5.24 10.26 -16.92
N TYR A 336 6.49 10.01 -16.59
CA TYR A 336 6.98 9.56 -15.31
C TYR A 336 7.87 10.66 -14.75
N TYR A 337 7.69 11.04 -13.50
CA TYR A 337 8.72 11.77 -12.78
C TYR A 337 8.95 11.19 -11.39
N SER A 338 10.20 11.27 -10.96
CA SER A 338 10.70 10.80 -9.67
C SER A 338 11.68 11.83 -9.15
N TYR A 339 11.69 12.05 -7.84
CA TYR A 339 12.66 12.90 -7.17
C TYR A 339 12.67 12.51 -5.68
N VAL A 340 13.74 12.81 -4.95
CA VAL A 340 13.70 12.74 -3.49
C VAL A 340 13.30 14.09 -2.91
N TYR A 341 12.57 14.03 -1.81
CA TYR A 341 12.03 15.19 -1.11
C TYR A 341 12.37 15.14 0.38
N ARG A 342 12.71 16.29 0.95
CA ARG A 342 12.86 16.47 2.40
C ARG A 342 12.26 17.81 2.79
N HIS A 343 11.73 17.89 4.00
CA HIS A 343 11.21 19.13 4.54
C HIS A 343 11.44 19.28 6.04
N GLU A 344 11.57 20.52 6.48
CA GLU A 344 11.95 20.91 7.84
C GLU A 344 11.15 22.15 8.24
N GLY A 345 10.91 22.38 9.54
CA GLY A 345 10.15 23.54 10.00
C GLY A 345 9.29 23.27 11.22
N THR A 346 8.61 24.32 11.69
CA THR A 346 7.86 24.32 12.97
C THR A 346 6.34 24.07 12.81
N SER A 347 5.81 24.08 11.59
CA SER A 347 4.41 23.83 11.16
C SER A 347 3.31 23.93 12.23
N VAL A 348 2.59 25.05 12.25
CA VAL A 348 1.47 25.35 13.17
C VAL A 348 0.21 25.88 12.43
N GLY A 349 -0.22 25.21 11.35
CA GLY A 349 -1.49 25.53 10.68
C GLY A 349 -1.76 24.75 9.38
N PRO A 350 -3.02 24.70 8.91
CA PRO A 350 -3.46 23.96 7.71
C PRO A 350 -3.00 24.60 6.39
N ALA A 351 -1.70 24.50 6.10
CA ALA A 351 -1.16 24.73 4.76
C ALA A 351 -1.16 23.43 3.95
N VAL A 352 -1.21 23.55 2.62
CA VAL A 352 -1.08 22.41 1.69
C VAL A 352 0.29 22.47 1.04
N GLN A 353 1.13 21.50 1.34
CA GLN A 353 2.42 21.30 0.69
C GLN A 353 2.21 20.69 -0.70
N LYS A 354 2.76 21.34 -1.72
CA LYS A 354 2.62 20.93 -3.11
C LYS A 354 3.89 20.20 -3.53
N LEU A 355 3.76 18.89 -3.70
CA LEU A 355 4.87 17.97 -4.01
C LEU A 355 5.19 17.93 -5.50
N GLY A 356 4.23 18.18 -6.37
CA GLY A 356 4.54 18.40 -7.78
C GLY A 356 3.30 18.54 -8.63
N ARG A 357 3.52 18.91 -9.89
CA ARG A 357 2.44 19.00 -10.87
C ARG A 357 2.95 18.78 -12.28
N ILE A 358 2.17 18.07 -13.07
CA ILE A 358 2.28 17.96 -14.52
C ILE A 358 1.20 18.82 -15.15
N ASN A 359 1.51 19.50 -16.24
CA ASN A 359 0.54 20.25 -17.05
C ASN A 359 0.65 19.87 -18.54
N SER A 360 -0.39 20.23 -19.30
CA SER A 360 -0.51 19.89 -20.73
C SER A 360 -0.71 21.08 -21.68
N THR A 361 -1.03 22.27 -21.15
CA THR A 361 -1.49 23.44 -21.93
C THR A 361 -0.62 24.69 -21.79
N GLY A 362 0.57 24.61 -21.19
CA GLY A 362 1.45 25.77 -20.96
C GLY A 362 0.95 26.77 -19.89
N ASN A 363 -0.34 26.74 -19.54
CA ASN A 363 -0.82 27.30 -18.27
C ASN A 363 -0.26 26.44 -17.12
N LEU A 364 0.77 26.95 -16.45
CA LEU A 364 1.54 26.23 -15.44
C LEU A 364 0.76 25.80 -14.18
N TYR A 365 -0.43 26.35 -13.92
CA TYR A 365 -1.12 26.10 -12.64
C TYR A 365 -2.57 25.61 -12.75
N ASN A 366 -3.32 26.04 -13.77
CA ASN A 366 -4.73 25.67 -13.95
C ASN A 366 -4.99 25.44 -15.44
N GLY A 367 -5.62 24.32 -15.80
CA GLY A 367 -5.93 23.99 -17.18
C GLY A 367 -6.20 22.50 -17.38
N LEU A 368 -6.48 22.14 -18.63
CA LEU A 368 -6.69 20.76 -19.06
C LEU A 368 -5.44 19.91 -18.77
N GLY A 369 -5.62 18.62 -18.50
CA GLY A 369 -4.52 17.67 -18.33
C GLY A 369 -3.57 18.01 -17.19
N VAL A 370 -4.04 18.72 -16.17
CA VAL A 370 -3.30 18.89 -14.92
C VAL A 370 -3.33 17.56 -14.16
N LEU A 371 -2.18 17.14 -13.65
CA LEU A 371 -2.04 16.05 -12.69
C LEU A 371 -1.12 16.53 -11.58
N ALA A 372 -1.60 16.63 -10.34
CA ALA A 372 -0.90 17.27 -9.24
C ALA A 372 -0.88 16.39 -7.99
N LEU A 373 0.25 16.44 -7.29
CA LEU A 373 0.49 15.76 -6.02
C LEU A 373 0.65 16.78 -4.91
N SER A 374 -0.04 16.56 -3.79
CA SER A 374 0.17 17.25 -2.52
C SER A 374 0.42 16.24 -1.40
N ASP A 375 0.83 16.76 -0.26
CA ASP A 375 0.83 16.08 1.05
C ASP A 375 -0.44 15.34 1.47
N SER A 376 -1.57 15.65 0.83
CA SER A 376 -2.90 15.23 1.26
C SER A 376 -3.68 14.58 0.13
N TYR A 377 -3.49 15.01 -1.12
CA TYR A 377 -4.32 14.57 -2.25
C TYR A 377 -3.58 14.50 -3.59
N VAL A 378 -4.15 13.72 -4.49
CA VAL A 378 -3.88 13.69 -5.92
C VAL A 378 -5.04 14.39 -6.60
N LEU A 379 -4.75 15.31 -7.50
CA LEU A 379 -5.74 16.01 -8.30
C LEU A 379 -5.43 15.74 -9.76
N TYR A 380 -6.43 15.31 -10.54
CA TYR A 380 -6.32 15.20 -11.99
C TYR A 380 -7.45 15.96 -12.69
N GLN A 381 -7.20 16.39 -13.91
CA GLN A 381 -8.15 17.16 -14.70
C GLN A 381 -8.21 16.56 -16.11
N PRO A 382 -9.08 15.57 -16.37
CA PRO A 382 -9.13 14.87 -17.65
C PRO A 382 -9.72 15.72 -18.77
N GLY A 383 -10.44 16.79 -18.43
CA GLY A 383 -10.96 17.79 -19.36
C GLY A 383 -11.21 19.10 -18.63
N ASN A 384 -12.41 19.68 -18.75
CA ASN A 384 -12.74 20.93 -18.04
C ASN A 384 -13.19 20.73 -16.58
N ASN A 385 -13.38 19.48 -16.14
CA ASN A 385 -13.75 19.14 -14.78
C ASN A 385 -12.52 18.74 -13.95
N ILE A 386 -12.40 19.28 -12.74
CA ILE A 386 -11.42 18.80 -11.76
C ILE A 386 -11.96 17.53 -11.13
N ALA A 387 -11.17 16.46 -11.17
CA ALA A 387 -11.44 15.22 -10.46
C ALA A 387 -10.38 15.04 -9.37
N TYR A 388 -10.84 14.71 -8.17
CA TYR A 388 -10.03 13.95 -7.24
C TYR A 388 -10.32 12.49 -7.59
N PRO A 389 -9.30 11.63 -7.80
CA PRO A 389 -9.59 10.20 -7.76
C PRO A 389 -10.17 9.93 -6.37
N ALA A 390 -11.10 8.99 -6.26
CA ALA A 390 -11.42 8.49 -4.93
C ALA A 390 -10.15 7.83 -4.37
N ASP A 391 -9.81 8.13 -3.13
CA ASP A 391 -9.19 7.08 -2.31
C ASP A 391 -10.29 6.13 -1.88
N ASP A 392 -9.84 5.09 -1.21
CA ASP A 392 -10.63 4.01 -0.65
C ASP A 392 -11.86 4.55 0.13
N ASN A 393 -11.69 5.63 0.90
CA ASN A 393 -12.79 6.23 1.68
C ASN A 393 -13.63 7.27 0.92
N GLY A 394 -13.50 7.37 -0.42
CA GLY A 394 -14.20 8.37 -1.25
C GLY A 394 -13.81 9.83 -0.97
N SER A 395 -12.76 10.08 -0.20
CA SER A 395 -12.33 11.40 0.29
C SER A 395 -11.37 12.14 -0.66
N GLY A 396 -10.74 11.40 -1.58
CA GLY A 396 -9.69 11.86 -2.49
C GLY A 396 -8.36 12.18 -1.80
N ARG A 397 -8.15 11.64 -0.60
CA ARG A 397 -6.91 11.81 0.18
C ARG A 397 -6.04 10.57 0.12
N PHE A 398 -4.77 10.72 -0.25
CA PHE A 398 -3.88 9.57 -0.51
C PHE A 398 -2.72 9.45 0.46
N PHE A 399 -2.41 10.55 1.14
CA PHE A 399 -1.33 10.62 2.11
C PHE A 399 -1.83 11.42 3.30
N ASP A 400 -1.45 10.99 4.50
CA ASP A 400 -1.49 11.86 5.68
C ASP A 400 -0.21 12.70 5.66
N ALA A 401 -0.33 14.01 5.86
CA ALA A 401 0.82 14.92 5.91
C ALA A 401 1.83 14.54 7.01
N ALA A 402 1.42 13.78 8.04
CA ALA A 402 2.32 13.20 9.03
C ALA A 402 3.27 12.13 8.46
N LEU A 403 2.92 11.48 7.33
CA LEU A 403 3.69 10.41 6.70
C LEU A 403 4.81 10.90 5.76
N LEU A 404 4.90 12.20 5.50
CA LEU A 404 5.95 12.78 4.64
C LEU A 404 7.34 12.86 5.26
N GLY A 405 7.51 12.38 6.50
CA GLY A 405 8.82 12.22 7.13
C GLY A 405 9.56 13.54 7.33
N ARG A 406 9.16 14.33 8.33
CA ARG A 406 9.86 15.59 8.65
C ARG A 406 11.33 15.30 9.00
N ASN A 407 12.24 16.04 8.36
CA ASN A 407 13.70 15.91 8.42
C ASN A 407 14.28 14.61 7.83
N THR A 408 13.48 13.79 7.12
CA THR A 408 13.95 12.59 6.40
C THR A 408 13.79 12.74 4.90
N TRP A 409 14.69 12.16 4.12
CA TRP A 409 14.56 12.08 2.66
C TRP A 409 13.55 10.98 2.29
N THR A 410 12.59 11.31 1.42
CA THR A 410 11.55 10.40 0.93
C THR A 410 11.48 10.50 -0.58
N ARG A 411 11.59 9.37 -1.29
CA ARG A 411 11.43 9.35 -2.76
C ARG A 411 9.96 9.49 -3.14
N HIS A 412 9.64 10.50 -3.94
CA HIS A 412 8.30 10.71 -4.49
C HIS A 412 8.31 10.40 -5.98
N GLN A 413 7.24 9.76 -6.46
CA GLN A 413 7.11 9.34 -7.85
C GLN A 413 5.68 9.56 -8.32
N LEU A 414 5.53 9.92 -9.59
CA LEU A 414 4.23 9.97 -10.24
C LEU A 414 4.36 9.57 -11.72
N TYR A 415 3.47 8.70 -12.16
CA TYR A 415 3.27 8.32 -13.55
C TYR A 415 1.85 8.69 -13.99
N GLY A 416 1.72 9.19 -15.22
CA GLY A 416 0.43 9.47 -15.85
C GLY A 416 0.44 9.05 -17.32
N ARG A 417 -0.56 8.27 -17.71
CA ARG A 417 -0.87 7.87 -19.09
C ARG A 417 -2.24 8.38 -19.50
N LEU A 418 -2.29 9.16 -20.57
CA LEU A 418 -3.52 9.69 -21.15
C LEU A 418 -4.31 8.61 -21.90
N SER A 419 -5.62 8.55 -21.63
CA SER A 419 -6.60 7.72 -22.32
C SER A 419 -6.47 7.82 -23.83
N GLN A 420 -6.42 6.67 -24.51
CA GLN A 420 -6.23 6.55 -25.95
C GLN A 420 -7.17 5.50 -26.55
N PRO A 421 -8.16 5.88 -27.38
CA PRO A 421 -8.53 7.27 -27.73
C PRO A 421 -9.04 8.08 -26.52
N ALA A 422 -9.15 9.40 -26.69
CA ALA A 422 -9.72 10.27 -25.67
C ALA A 422 -11.17 9.85 -25.34
N GLY A 423 -11.51 9.78 -24.06
CA GLY A 423 -12.75 9.20 -23.52
C GLY A 423 -12.67 7.72 -23.15
N ALA A 424 -11.59 7.00 -23.49
CA ALA A 424 -11.45 5.58 -23.14
C ALA A 424 -11.08 5.35 -21.67
N LYS A 425 -11.67 4.31 -21.07
CA LYS A 425 -11.33 3.76 -19.74
C LYS A 425 -10.04 2.93 -19.78
N ASN A 426 -8.93 3.54 -20.18
CA ASN A 426 -7.60 2.90 -20.25
C ASN A 426 -6.43 3.83 -19.88
N GLY A 427 -6.77 5.01 -19.34
CA GLY A 427 -5.82 5.87 -18.66
C GLY A 427 -5.28 5.20 -17.40
N LEU A 428 -4.10 5.62 -16.98
CA LEU A 428 -3.42 5.09 -15.81
C LEU A 428 -2.74 6.25 -15.08
N ILE A 429 -2.97 6.37 -13.78
CA ILE A 429 -2.18 7.24 -12.90
C ILE A 429 -1.58 6.35 -11.81
N GLN A 430 -0.30 6.52 -11.52
CA GLN A 430 0.35 5.88 -10.37
C GLN A 430 1.08 6.94 -9.56
N VAL A 431 0.98 6.85 -8.24
CA VAL A 431 1.59 7.82 -7.33
C VAL A 431 2.24 7.06 -6.18
N SER A 432 3.49 7.40 -5.86
CA SER A 432 4.23 6.79 -4.77
C SER A 432 4.96 7.83 -3.93
N VAL A 433 4.95 7.62 -2.61
CA VAL A 433 5.58 8.45 -1.59
C VAL A 433 6.28 7.50 -0.62
N GLY A 434 7.61 7.44 -0.69
CA GLY A 434 8.41 6.41 -0.05
C GLY A 434 8.06 5.03 -0.63
N GLU A 435 7.81 4.06 0.24
CA GLU A 435 7.42 2.71 -0.15
C GLU A 435 5.92 2.59 -0.53
N ARG A 436 5.10 3.58 -0.18
CA ARG A 436 3.66 3.58 -0.50
C ARG A 436 3.45 3.83 -1.99
N LEU A 437 2.50 3.11 -2.59
CA LEU A 437 2.09 3.23 -3.99
C LEU A 437 0.55 3.13 -4.06
N LYS A 438 -0.10 4.08 -4.74
CA LYS A 438 -1.49 3.93 -5.18
C LYS A 438 -1.54 3.96 -6.71
N THR A 439 -2.36 3.09 -7.29
CA THR A 439 -2.59 2.98 -8.73
C THR A 439 -4.06 3.27 -9.02
N PHE A 440 -4.32 4.05 -10.07
CA PHE A 440 -5.64 4.29 -10.63
C PHE A 440 -5.61 3.79 -12.07
N ALA A 441 -6.00 2.53 -12.26
CA ALA A 441 -6.08 1.89 -13.57
C ALA A 441 -7.46 2.13 -14.21
N ASN A 442 -7.58 1.87 -15.51
CA ASN A 442 -8.86 1.84 -16.24
C ASN A 442 -9.74 3.11 -16.14
N ILE A 443 -9.14 4.24 -15.75
CA ILE A 443 -9.82 5.55 -15.63
C ILE A 443 -9.78 6.34 -16.93
N VAL A 444 -10.63 7.37 -17.03
CA VAL A 444 -10.57 8.38 -18.09
C VAL A 444 -9.64 9.50 -17.64
N THR A 445 -8.40 9.50 -18.13
CA THR A 445 -7.39 10.56 -17.87
C THR A 445 -7.37 11.65 -18.95
N ARG A 446 -8.12 11.46 -20.04
CA ARG A 446 -8.39 12.48 -21.06
C ARG A 446 -9.81 12.32 -21.58
N ASP A 447 -10.66 13.33 -21.37
CA ASP A 447 -12.09 13.34 -21.70
C ASP A 447 -12.33 13.25 -23.21
N GLN A 448 -13.52 12.79 -23.60
CA GLN A 448 -13.88 12.65 -25.02
C GLN A 448 -13.83 14.01 -25.75
N GLY A 449 -13.08 14.05 -26.85
CA GLY A 449 -12.87 15.27 -27.64
C GLY A 449 -11.65 16.10 -27.23
N GLU A 450 -11.03 15.81 -26.08
CA GLU A 450 -9.81 16.51 -25.66
C GLU A 450 -8.57 16.04 -26.43
N THR A 451 -7.68 16.98 -26.72
CA THR A 451 -6.49 16.75 -27.58
C THR A 451 -5.16 17.09 -26.91
N PHE A 452 -5.18 17.43 -25.62
CA PHE A 452 -3.99 17.82 -24.89
C PHE A 452 -3.02 16.65 -24.65
N GLN A 453 -1.77 17.02 -24.35
CA GLN A 453 -0.63 16.13 -24.07
C GLN A 453 0.26 16.79 -23.03
N TYR A 454 0.81 16.03 -22.09
CA TYR A 454 1.72 16.55 -21.06
C TYR A 454 2.95 17.20 -21.69
N ASN A 455 3.38 18.34 -21.14
CA ASN A 455 4.53 19.10 -21.67
C ASN A 455 5.35 19.86 -20.61
N SER A 456 4.99 19.75 -19.33
CA SER A 456 5.75 20.37 -18.25
C SER A 456 5.54 19.67 -16.91
N VAL A 457 6.58 19.69 -16.07
CA VAL A 457 6.60 19.25 -14.68
C VAL A 457 7.01 20.44 -13.82
N ILE A 458 6.43 20.56 -12.63
CA ILE A 458 6.70 21.61 -11.64
C ILE A 458 7.22 20.96 -10.37
N LEU A 459 8.33 21.49 -9.86
CA LEU A 459 8.97 21.00 -8.64
C LEU A 459 8.10 21.23 -7.39
N GLY A 460 8.23 20.30 -6.45
CA GLY A 460 7.55 20.30 -5.15
C GLY A 460 8.09 21.28 -4.12
N LEU A 461 8.54 22.46 -4.54
CA LEU A 461 9.15 23.48 -3.68
C LEU A 461 8.15 24.57 -3.26
N MET A 462 6.88 24.21 -3.02
CA MET A 462 5.77 25.17 -2.92
C MET A 462 4.79 24.82 -1.81
N PHE A 463 4.27 25.86 -1.15
CA PHE A 463 3.10 25.77 -0.27
C PHE A 463 1.92 26.56 -0.82
N ALA A 464 0.71 26.11 -0.52
CA ALA A 464 -0.52 26.84 -0.77
C ALA A 464 -1.33 26.98 0.53
N ASN A 465 -2.19 28.00 0.58
CA ASN A 465 -3.14 28.23 1.68
C ASN A 465 -2.48 28.38 3.07
N THR A 466 -1.28 28.95 3.16
CA THR A 466 -0.58 29.14 4.42
C THR A 466 -1.32 30.15 5.32
N ASN A 467 -1.58 29.74 6.57
CA ASN A 467 -2.20 30.56 7.62
C ASN A 467 -1.44 30.38 8.95
N TRP A 468 -0.13 30.24 8.87
CA TRP A 468 0.75 29.97 10.02
C TRP A 468 0.85 31.17 10.97
N GLU A 469 1.47 30.96 12.12
CA GLU A 469 1.83 32.05 13.03
C GLU A 469 2.93 32.93 12.42
N ALA A 470 2.96 34.22 12.81
CA ALA A 470 3.97 35.16 12.35
C ALA A 470 5.39 34.68 12.70
N GLY A 471 6.29 34.62 11.72
CA GLY A 471 7.64 34.10 11.89
C GLY A 471 7.77 32.57 11.80
N ALA A 472 6.70 31.85 11.47
CA ALA A 472 6.82 30.44 11.09
C ALA A 472 7.68 30.28 9.83
N VAL A 473 8.59 29.31 9.85
CA VAL A 473 9.52 29.00 8.75
C VAL A 473 9.36 27.53 8.37
N HIS A 474 9.34 27.27 7.06
CA HIS A 474 9.36 25.93 6.49
C HIS A 474 10.37 25.86 5.34
N ASP A 475 11.26 24.88 5.42
CA ASP A 475 12.31 24.61 4.44
C ASP A 475 11.97 23.33 3.66
N MET A 476 12.15 23.39 2.34
CA MET A 476 11.86 22.30 1.40
C MET A 476 13.08 22.04 0.53
N TYR A 477 13.40 20.77 0.33
CA TYR A 477 14.56 20.31 -0.41
C TYR A 477 14.14 19.25 -1.43
N ILE A 478 14.72 19.32 -2.64
CA ILE A 478 14.53 18.36 -3.73
C ILE A 478 15.89 18.00 -4.32
N ASP A 479 16.07 16.71 -4.61
CA ASP A 479 17.29 16.17 -5.20
C ASP A 479 16.97 14.97 -6.12
N ASP A 480 17.96 14.48 -6.88
CA ASP A 480 17.90 13.34 -7.80
C ASP A 480 16.63 13.30 -8.68
N VAL A 481 16.33 14.41 -9.37
CA VAL A 481 15.17 14.55 -10.24
C VAL A 481 15.37 13.75 -11.53
N TYR A 482 14.47 12.82 -11.79
CA TYR A 482 14.38 12.00 -13.01
C TYR A 482 13.01 12.23 -13.66
N ILE A 483 12.98 12.71 -14.91
CA ILE A 483 11.74 12.94 -15.69
C ILE A 483 11.84 12.19 -17.00
N ASP A 484 10.79 11.47 -17.39
CA ASP A 484 10.80 10.59 -18.56
C ASP A 484 9.40 10.45 -19.18
N ASN A 485 9.29 10.13 -20.47
CA ASN A 485 8.01 9.88 -21.13
C ASN A 485 7.62 8.39 -21.21
N THR A 486 8.34 7.52 -20.49
CA THR A 486 8.10 6.08 -20.38
C THR A 486 8.30 5.61 -18.94
N LEU A 487 7.69 4.48 -18.55
CA LEU A 487 8.08 3.78 -17.31
C LEU A 487 9.45 3.08 -17.41
N ALA A 488 9.91 2.80 -18.63
CA ALA A 488 11.17 2.13 -18.91
C ALA A 488 12.37 2.93 -18.36
N ARG A 489 13.08 2.33 -17.40
CA ARG A 489 14.21 2.92 -16.65
C ARG A 489 15.04 1.84 -15.97
N VAL A 490 16.17 2.21 -15.37
CA VAL A 490 16.98 1.30 -14.55
C VAL A 490 17.01 1.81 -13.13
N GLU A 491 16.90 0.93 -12.15
CA GLU A 491 17.03 1.27 -10.72
C GLU A 491 18.06 0.35 -10.05
N LEU A 492 18.83 0.92 -9.11
CA LEU A 492 19.50 0.15 -8.08
C LEU A 492 18.66 0.25 -6.81
N CYS A 493 18.41 -0.84 -6.12
CA CYS A 493 17.56 -0.91 -4.91
C CYS A 493 18.22 -1.70 -3.78
N GLU A 494 17.76 -1.55 -2.54
CA GLU A 494 18.28 -2.28 -1.36
C GLU A 494 17.81 -3.74 -1.31
N GLY A 495 16.62 -4.02 -1.83
CA GLY A 495 15.97 -5.33 -1.71
C GLY A 495 16.02 -6.20 -2.97
N SER A 496 16.09 -7.51 -2.75
CA SER A 496 16.20 -8.56 -3.77
C SER A 496 14.87 -8.96 -4.44
N THR A 497 13.76 -8.33 -4.08
CA THR A 497 12.48 -8.47 -4.81
C THR A 497 11.89 -7.09 -5.03
N TRP A 498 11.12 -6.91 -6.12
CA TRP A 498 10.48 -5.62 -6.37
C TRP A 498 9.48 -5.23 -5.28
N ALA A 499 8.71 -6.19 -4.75
CA ALA A 499 7.74 -5.95 -3.68
C ALA A 499 8.41 -5.44 -2.38
N THR A 500 9.63 -5.91 -2.09
CA THR A 500 10.39 -5.58 -0.87
C THR A 500 11.69 -4.82 -1.19
N ARG A 501 11.67 -3.97 -2.22
CA ARG A 501 12.89 -3.36 -2.80
C ARG A 501 13.56 -2.28 -1.94
N GLY A 502 12.88 -1.77 -0.91
CA GLY A 502 13.39 -0.69 -0.06
C GLY A 502 13.64 0.59 -0.84
N VAL A 503 14.66 1.36 -0.44
CA VAL A 503 15.08 2.55 -1.18
C VAL A 503 15.61 2.14 -2.56
N CYS A 504 15.26 2.92 -3.57
CA CYS A 504 15.70 2.71 -4.95
C CYS A 504 16.18 4.02 -5.58
N ASN A 505 17.38 4.00 -6.17
CA ASN A 505 18.01 5.10 -6.89
C ASN A 505 17.89 4.88 -8.41
N PRO A 506 17.28 5.81 -9.18
CA PRO A 506 17.22 5.71 -10.63
C PRO A 506 18.61 5.90 -11.25
N GLN A 507 18.92 5.10 -12.27
CA GLN A 507 20.19 5.12 -13.00
C GLN A 507 19.95 5.71 -14.40
N PRO A 508 20.35 6.96 -14.70
CA PRO A 508 20.07 7.59 -15.98
C PRO A 508 20.64 6.78 -17.17
N PRO A 509 19.79 6.23 -18.06
CA PRO A 509 20.24 5.56 -19.27
C PRO A 509 20.93 6.52 -20.25
N THR A 510 21.89 5.96 -20.99
CA THR A 510 22.70 6.64 -22.02
C THR A 510 22.65 5.89 -23.35
N LYS A 511 22.38 4.58 -23.33
CA LYS A 511 21.96 3.75 -24.48
C LYS A 511 20.97 2.71 -24.01
N TRP A 512 20.02 2.35 -24.88
CA TRP A 512 19.01 1.34 -24.60
C TRP A 512 18.71 0.53 -25.86
N SER A 513 18.58 -0.78 -25.70
CA SER A 513 18.21 -1.74 -26.73
C SER A 513 17.65 -3.00 -26.07
N ASN A 514 16.94 -3.83 -26.84
CA ASN A 514 16.23 -5.01 -26.30
C ASN A 514 17.14 -6.03 -25.59
N SER A 515 18.46 -5.97 -25.82
CA SER A 515 19.46 -6.87 -25.22
C SER A 515 20.59 -6.18 -24.45
N SER A 516 20.62 -4.84 -24.41
CA SER A 516 21.66 -4.10 -23.68
C SER A 516 21.23 -2.68 -23.30
N VAL A 517 21.45 -2.31 -22.04
CA VAL A 517 21.26 -0.96 -21.51
C VAL A 517 22.59 -0.46 -20.93
N GLN A 518 22.97 0.77 -21.27
CA GLN A 518 24.12 1.47 -20.71
C GLN A 518 23.61 2.62 -19.85
N VAL A 519 23.98 2.68 -18.57
CA VAL A 519 23.57 3.74 -17.64
C VAL A 519 24.79 4.48 -17.08
N SER A 520 24.58 5.72 -16.62
CA SER A 520 25.48 6.39 -15.68
C SER A 520 25.02 6.08 -14.26
N VAL A 521 25.92 5.63 -13.41
CA VAL A 521 25.59 5.16 -12.06
C VAL A 521 25.26 6.34 -11.14
N ASN A 522 24.13 6.24 -10.44
CA ASN A 522 23.80 7.05 -9.27
C ASN A 522 23.74 6.14 -8.03
N SER A 523 24.62 6.35 -7.05
CA SER A 523 24.60 5.61 -5.78
C SER A 523 23.59 6.16 -4.76
N GLY A 524 22.98 7.32 -5.02
CA GLY A 524 22.22 8.06 -4.02
C GLY A 524 23.07 8.37 -2.78
N GLU A 525 22.44 8.27 -1.61
CA GLU A 525 23.05 8.44 -0.28
C GLU A 525 23.85 7.22 0.22
N TRP A 526 23.91 6.11 -0.54
CA TRP A 526 24.54 4.87 -0.04
C TRP A 526 26.06 4.94 0.05
N SER A 527 26.57 4.40 1.16
CA SER A 527 28.00 4.20 1.41
C SER A 527 28.60 3.05 0.59
N ALA A 528 29.92 3.06 0.42
CA ALA A 528 30.65 1.97 -0.22
C ALA A 528 30.58 0.68 0.61
N GLY A 529 30.54 -0.47 -0.08
CA GLY A 529 30.35 -1.79 0.55
C GLY A 529 28.89 -2.22 0.71
N THR A 530 27.93 -1.31 0.55
CA THR A 530 26.50 -1.67 0.49
C THR A 530 26.25 -2.59 -0.72
N SER A 531 25.47 -3.65 -0.51
CA SER A 531 24.97 -4.50 -1.60
C SER A 531 23.71 -3.88 -2.18
N ALA A 532 23.59 -3.88 -3.50
CA ALA A 532 22.44 -3.32 -4.21
C ALA A 532 21.95 -4.30 -5.29
N TYR A 533 20.67 -4.21 -5.58
CA TYR A 533 19.98 -5.06 -6.54
C TYR A 533 19.60 -4.24 -7.76
N LEU A 534 20.06 -4.67 -8.93
CA LEU A 534 19.82 -3.99 -10.19
C LEU A 534 18.50 -4.47 -10.80
N TYR A 535 17.65 -3.52 -11.15
CA TYR A 535 16.40 -3.72 -11.85
C TYR A 535 16.44 -2.99 -13.20
N VAL A 536 16.22 -3.73 -14.30
CA VAL A 536 15.82 -3.12 -15.57
C VAL A 536 14.29 -3.15 -15.60
N VAL A 537 13.70 -1.97 -15.74
CA VAL A 537 12.26 -1.73 -15.82
C VAL A 537 11.91 -1.44 -17.27
N ASN A 538 10.86 -2.09 -17.80
CA ASN A 538 10.27 -1.80 -19.10
C ASN A 538 8.73 -1.80 -18.98
#